data_AF-A0A7V9LW34-F1
#
_entry.id   AF-A0A7V9LW34-F1
#
_cell.length_a   1.000
_cell.length_b   1.000
_cell.length_c   1.000
_cell.angle_alpha   90.00
_cell.angle_beta   90.00
_cell.angle_gamma   90.00
#
_symmetry.space_group_name_H-M   'P 1'
#
loop_
_entity.id
_entity.type
_entity.pdbx_description
1 polymer ?
#
loop_
_entity_poly.entity_id
_entity_poly.type
_entity_poly.pdbx_seq_one_letter_code
_entity_poly.pdbx_strand_id
1 'polypeptide(L)'
;MRIRPYSLAAGLIALALVVAGCGEEGSSDDNAGSGNTDSSSGSGGGGAECAPIAGDELLVLEDDQELQTVDNLIPAVSAAASTPELLAALNAVSAAMDTDTLVELNGRIANERLAEADAAADFFDEAGLAEGLEQGSGEITIGSSTFPETVLLANIYSLTLDAAGFDTSI
;
A
#
# COMPACT_ATOMS: atom_id res chain seq x y z
N MET A 1 -19.32 31.54 -54.44
CA MET A 1 -20.76 31.79 -54.59
C MET A 1 -21.41 30.57 -55.23
N ARG A 2 -22.03 29.68 -54.43
CA ARG A 2 -23.28 28.94 -54.69
C ARG A 2 -23.62 28.18 -53.41
N ILE A 3 -24.74 28.58 -52.83
CA ILE A 3 -25.31 28.18 -51.54
C ILE A 3 -26.62 27.47 -51.87
N ARG A 4 -26.96 26.39 -51.14
CA ARG A 4 -28.32 25.91 -50.75
C ARG A 4 -28.36 24.36 -50.60
N PRO A 5 -29.34 23.75 -49.90
CA PRO A 5 -29.78 23.96 -48.50
C PRO A 5 -30.13 22.64 -47.75
N TYR A 6 -30.18 22.71 -46.42
CA TYR A 6 -30.96 21.93 -45.43
C TYR A 6 -31.56 20.54 -45.76
N SER A 7 -31.31 19.58 -44.87
CA SER A 7 -32.39 18.87 -44.14
C SER A 7 -31.87 18.27 -42.82
N LEU A 8 -32.52 18.70 -41.73
CA LEU A 8 -32.48 18.11 -40.40
C LEU A 8 -32.92 16.64 -40.43
N ALA A 9 -32.20 15.77 -39.72
CA ALA A 9 -32.76 14.59 -39.09
C ALA A 9 -32.01 14.34 -37.77
N ALA A 10 -32.66 14.72 -36.68
CA ALA A 10 -32.26 14.38 -35.33
C ALA A 10 -32.39 12.86 -35.11
N GLY A 11 -31.36 12.23 -34.57
CA GLY A 11 -31.36 10.83 -34.15
C GLY A 11 -30.53 10.69 -32.89
N LEU A 12 -31.12 11.04 -31.75
CA LEU A 12 -30.60 10.73 -30.42
C LEU A 12 -30.76 9.23 -30.18
N ILE A 13 -29.66 8.47 -30.27
CA ILE A 13 -29.58 7.13 -29.70
C ILE A 13 -28.89 7.29 -28.35
N ALA A 14 -29.70 7.49 -27.31
CA ALA A 14 -29.28 7.35 -25.92
C ALA A 14 -29.29 5.86 -25.58
N LEU A 15 -28.14 5.21 -25.66
CA LEU A 15 -27.95 3.87 -25.12
C LEU A 15 -27.60 4.01 -23.64
N ALA A 16 -28.62 4.05 -22.79
CA ALA A 16 -28.46 3.95 -21.34
C ALA A 16 -28.13 2.49 -20.98
N LEU A 17 -26.83 2.19 -20.91
CA LEU A 17 -26.32 0.99 -20.23
C LEU A 17 -26.44 1.23 -18.72
N VAL A 18 -27.56 0.81 -18.13
CA VAL A 18 -27.70 0.69 -16.68
C VAL A 18 -26.90 -0.55 -16.26
N VAL A 19 -25.63 -0.35 -15.93
CA VAL A 19 -24.90 -1.28 -15.07
C VAL A 19 -25.45 -1.07 -13.67
N ALA A 20 -26.34 -1.96 -13.23
CA ALA A 20 -26.62 -2.16 -11.82
C ALA A 20 -25.37 -2.80 -11.21
N GLY A 21 -24.39 -1.97 -10.88
CA GLY A 21 -23.34 -2.34 -9.95
C GLY A 21 -23.92 -2.19 -8.55
N CYS A 22 -24.57 -3.23 -8.03
CA CYS A 22 -24.51 -3.44 -6.59
C CYS A 22 -23.08 -3.88 -6.31
N GLY A 23 -22.30 -3.01 -5.68
CA GLY A 23 -21.18 -3.47 -4.89
C GLY A 23 -21.78 -4.05 -3.62
N GLU A 24 -21.75 -5.36 -3.48
CA GLU A 24 -22.06 -5.99 -2.21
C GLU A 24 -20.99 -5.59 -1.19
N GLU A 25 -21.45 -4.98 -0.12
CA GLU A 25 -20.69 -4.69 1.09
C GLU A 25 -20.13 -6.01 1.64
N GLY A 26 -18.86 -5.96 2.07
CA GLY A 26 -18.10 -7.11 2.54
C GLY A 26 -18.85 -7.90 3.61
N SER A 27 -18.90 -9.20 3.37
CA SER A 27 -19.40 -10.26 4.25
C SER A 27 -18.70 -10.28 5.61
N SER A 28 -19.40 -9.84 6.64
CA SER A 28 -19.18 -10.23 8.04
C SER A 28 -20.43 -10.96 8.54
N ASP A 29 -20.53 -12.25 8.25
CA ASP A 29 -21.51 -13.12 8.89
C ASP A 29 -21.10 -13.39 10.35
N ASP A 30 -21.44 -12.49 11.27
CA ASP A 30 -21.53 -12.83 12.70
C ASP A 30 -22.84 -13.58 12.95
N ASN A 31 -22.87 -14.86 12.55
CA ASN A 31 -23.89 -15.78 13.00
C ASN A 31 -23.62 -16.17 14.47
N ALA A 32 -23.84 -15.22 15.38
CA ALA A 32 -23.99 -15.47 16.81
C ALA A 32 -25.47 -15.41 17.17
N GLY A 33 -26.25 -16.35 16.63
CA GLY A 33 -27.64 -16.57 17.01
C GLY A 33 -27.81 -17.90 17.73
N SER A 34 -27.76 -17.89 19.07
CA SER A 34 -28.85 -18.42 19.91
C SER A 34 -28.43 -18.59 21.38
N GLY A 35 -29.10 -17.85 22.26
CA GLY A 35 -29.28 -18.26 23.66
C GLY A 35 -28.87 -17.20 24.68
N ASN A 36 -29.72 -16.21 24.95
CA ASN A 36 -30.59 -16.21 26.13
C ASN A 36 -31.28 -14.85 26.24
N THR A 37 -32.61 -14.85 26.22
CA THR A 37 -33.44 -13.74 26.66
C THR A 37 -33.18 -13.46 28.14
N ASP A 38 -32.63 -12.30 28.46
CA ASP A 38 -33.00 -11.61 29.70
C ASP A 38 -33.26 -10.13 29.41
N SER A 39 -34.55 -9.81 29.38
CA SER A 39 -35.03 -8.45 29.38
C SER A 39 -34.81 -7.85 30.77
N SER A 40 -33.64 -7.25 30.99
CA SER A 40 -33.51 -6.20 32.00
C SER A 40 -33.58 -4.84 31.32
N SER A 41 -34.76 -4.25 31.42
CA SER A 41 -35.03 -2.84 31.11
C SER A 41 -34.20 -1.93 32.02
N GLY A 42 -32.97 -1.63 31.59
CA GLY A 42 -32.19 -0.48 32.04
C GLY A 42 -32.35 0.66 31.04
N SER A 43 -33.30 1.56 31.29
CA SER A 43 -33.44 2.82 30.56
C SER A 43 -32.27 3.74 30.92
N GLY A 44 -31.40 4.04 29.96
CA GLY A 44 -30.32 5.01 30.17
C GLY A 44 -29.33 5.09 29.00
N GLY A 45 -29.52 6.10 28.13
CA GLY A 45 -28.52 6.54 27.16
C GLY A 45 -28.80 6.06 25.74
N GLY A 46 -29.13 7.00 24.85
CA GLY A 46 -29.56 6.73 23.49
C GLY A 46 -28.49 6.05 22.63
N GLY A 47 -28.98 5.33 21.62
CA GLY A 47 -28.19 4.71 20.56
C GLY A 47 -27.35 5.71 19.78
N ALA A 48 -26.22 6.11 20.35
CA ALA A 48 -24.96 6.11 19.63
C ALA A 48 -24.40 4.68 19.74
N GLU A 49 -25.17 3.76 19.18
CA GLU A 49 -24.71 2.46 18.71
C GLU A 49 -23.46 2.69 17.86
N CYS A 50 -22.49 1.76 17.92
CA CYS A 50 -21.13 1.81 17.37
C CYS A 50 -21.07 1.99 15.83
N ALA A 51 -21.78 2.96 15.27
CA ALA A 51 -21.70 3.38 13.91
C ALA A 51 -20.37 4.14 13.74
N PRO A 52 -19.55 3.78 12.74
CA PRO A 52 -18.36 4.56 12.45
C PRO A 52 -18.79 6.02 12.22
N ILE A 53 -18.12 6.94 12.90
CA ILE A 53 -18.30 8.37 12.61
C ILE A 53 -17.83 8.55 11.17
N ALA A 54 -18.75 8.92 10.29
CA ALA A 54 -18.44 9.15 8.89
C ALA A 54 -17.41 10.29 8.78
N GLY A 55 -16.23 9.98 8.25
CA GLY A 55 -15.13 10.91 8.00
C GLY A 55 -13.98 10.17 7.34
N ASP A 56 -13.25 10.86 6.46
CA ASP A 56 -12.10 10.30 5.72
C ASP A 56 -10.77 10.48 6.48
N GLU A 57 -10.81 11.10 7.66
CA GLU A 57 -9.63 11.45 8.46
C GLU A 57 -9.46 10.44 9.59
N LEU A 58 -8.48 9.55 9.43
CA LEU A 58 -8.07 8.61 10.47
C LEU A 58 -6.94 9.23 11.30
N LEU A 59 -7.11 9.29 12.62
CA LEU A 59 -6.03 9.64 13.54
C LEU A 59 -5.37 8.37 14.05
N VAL A 60 -4.04 8.29 13.88
CA VAL A 60 -3.22 7.26 14.53
C VAL A 60 -3.24 7.53 16.04
N LEU A 61 -3.74 6.56 16.81
CA LEU A 61 -3.74 6.64 18.27
C LEU A 61 -2.37 6.22 18.80
N GLU A 62 -1.89 6.95 19.80
CA GLU A 62 -0.69 6.57 20.54
C GLU A 62 -0.93 5.28 21.32
N ASP A 63 -0.01 4.31 21.20
CA ASP A 63 -0.01 3.10 22.04
C ASP A 63 0.63 3.42 23.41
N ASP A 64 -0.10 4.18 24.22
CA ASP A 64 0.37 4.74 25.50
C ASP A 64 0.76 3.71 26.55
N GLN A 65 0.29 2.47 26.40
CA GLN A 65 0.56 1.35 27.29
C GLN A 65 1.55 0.33 26.69
N GLU A 66 2.11 0.61 25.51
CA GLU A 66 3.09 -0.25 24.83
C GLU A 66 2.58 -1.70 24.71
N LEU A 67 1.27 -1.85 24.41
CA LEU A 67 0.63 -3.17 24.31
C LEU A 67 0.93 -3.86 22.99
N GLN A 68 1.32 -3.10 21.96
CA GLN A 68 1.79 -3.61 20.69
C GLN A 68 3.30 -3.80 20.70
N THR A 69 3.75 -4.90 20.11
CA THR A 69 5.19 -5.13 19.93
C THR A 69 5.70 -4.25 18.79
N VAL A 70 6.96 -3.81 18.87
CA VAL A 70 7.60 -3.09 17.77
C VAL A 70 7.85 -4.04 16.59
N ASP A 71 7.16 -3.79 15.47
CA ASP A 71 7.30 -4.54 14.22
C ASP A 71 8.29 -3.84 13.29
N ASN A 72 9.57 -3.91 13.64
CA ASN A 72 10.63 -3.32 12.83
C ASN A 72 10.83 -4.09 11.52
N LEU A 73 10.92 -3.36 10.42
CA LEU A 73 11.37 -3.91 9.15
C LEU A 73 12.89 -4.07 9.15
N ILE A 74 13.36 -5.32 9.10
CA ILE A 74 14.78 -5.64 9.14
C ILE A 74 15.14 -6.52 7.94
N PRO A 75 16.08 -6.11 7.07
CA PRO A 75 16.57 -6.97 6.01
C PRO A 75 17.35 -8.14 6.62
N ALA A 76 17.00 -9.37 6.20
CA ALA A 76 17.70 -10.58 6.59
C ALA A 76 18.54 -11.09 5.42
N VAL A 77 19.84 -11.30 5.65
CA VAL A 77 20.78 -11.75 4.63
C VAL A 77 21.45 -13.07 5.00
N SER A 78 21.75 -13.89 4.01
CA SER A 78 22.56 -15.08 4.22
C SER A 78 24.01 -14.70 4.52
N ALA A 79 24.66 -15.44 5.41
CA ALA A 79 26.05 -15.17 5.79
C ALA A 79 27.03 -15.18 4.60
N ALA A 80 26.72 -15.94 3.54
CA ALA A 80 27.53 -15.99 2.33
C ALA A 80 27.43 -14.70 1.49
N ALA A 81 26.28 -14.01 1.56
CA ALA A 81 26.05 -12.77 0.82
C ALA A 81 26.47 -11.51 1.60
N SER A 82 26.68 -11.59 2.92
CA SER A 82 26.96 -10.47 3.84
C SER A 82 28.34 -9.80 3.65
N THR A 83 28.60 -9.30 2.46
CA THR A 83 29.76 -8.44 2.17
C THR A 83 29.55 -7.04 2.78
N PRO A 84 30.63 -6.31 3.12
CA PRO A 84 30.53 -4.94 3.60
C PRO A 84 29.72 -4.03 2.67
N GLU A 85 29.92 -4.18 1.36
CA GLU A 85 29.28 -3.37 0.32
C GLU A 85 27.77 -3.65 0.26
N LEU A 86 27.37 -4.93 0.34
CA LEU A 86 25.94 -5.30 0.43
C LEU A 86 25.31 -4.72 1.69
N LEU A 87 25.97 -4.87 2.84
CA LEU A 87 25.45 -4.36 4.11
C LEU A 87 25.35 -2.84 4.11
N ALA A 88 26.29 -2.13 3.49
CA ALA A 88 26.25 -0.67 3.35
C ALA A 88 25.00 -0.24 2.55
N ALA A 89 24.74 -0.90 1.41
CA ALA A 89 23.56 -0.60 0.59
C ALA A 89 22.23 -0.90 1.34
N LEU A 90 22.14 -2.04 2.03
CA LEU A 90 20.94 -2.36 2.83
C LEU A 90 20.71 -1.36 3.97
N ASN A 91 21.78 -0.93 4.64
CA ASN A 91 21.69 0.08 5.69
C ASN A 91 21.27 1.45 5.14
N ALA A 92 21.63 1.79 3.89
CA ALA A 92 21.16 3.02 3.26
C ALA A 92 19.63 3.02 3.11
N VAL A 93 19.05 1.90 2.67
CA VAL A 93 17.58 1.74 2.60
C VAL A 93 16.96 1.85 3.99
N SER A 94 17.50 1.14 4.99
CA SER A 94 16.97 1.21 6.36
C SER A 94 17.04 2.61 6.97
N ALA A 95 18.07 3.40 6.62
CA ALA A 95 18.19 4.78 7.09
C ALA A 95 17.17 5.73 6.43
N ALA A 96 16.70 5.41 5.22
CA ALA A 96 15.70 6.17 4.49
C ALA A 96 14.24 5.77 4.84
N MET A 97 14.04 4.72 5.64
CA MET A 97 12.72 4.18 5.96
C MET A 97 12.35 4.43 7.42
N ASP A 98 11.61 5.51 7.65
CA ASP A 98 10.88 5.74 8.90
C ASP A 98 9.38 5.41 8.75
N THR A 99 8.64 5.50 9.86
CA THR A 99 7.22 5.15 9.89
C THR A 99 6.38 6.00 8.94
N ASP A 100 6.63 7.31 8.87
CA ASP A 100 5.86 8.23 8.02
C ASP A 100 6.08 7.89 6.54
N THR A 101 7.35 7.60 6.18
CA THR A 101 7.72 7.15 4.84
C THR A 101 7.00 5.86 4.47
N LEU A 102 6.98 4.87 5.36
CA LEU A 102 6.31 3.58 5.10
C LEU A 102 4.79 3.74 4.96
N VAL A 103 4.17 4.64 5.73
CA VAL A 103 2.74 4.95 5.58
C VAL A 103 2.46 5.60 4.23
N GLU A 104 3.29 6.54 3.80
CA GLU A 104 3.15 7.19 2.50
C GLU A 104 3.30 6.19 1.35
N LEU A 105 4.35 5.36 1.40
CA LEU A 105 4.61 4.31 0.41
C LEU A 105 3.45 3.32 0.28
N ASN A 106 2.90 2.87 1.41
CA ASN A 106 1.71 2.03 1.41
C ASN A 106 0.48 2.77 0.85
N GLY A 107 0.36 4.07 1.13
CA GLY A 107 -0.69 4.93 0.57
C GLY A 107 -0.63 5.01 -0.96
N ARG A 108 0.57 5.17 -1.54
CA ARG A 108 0.76 5.22 -3.01
C ARG A 108 0.23 3.96 -3.70
N ILE A 109 0.46 2.78 -3.11
CA ILE A 109 -0.02 1.52 -3.72
C ILE A 109 -1.48 1.21 -3.37
N ALA A 110 -1.92 1.45 -2.12
CA ALA A 110 -3.25 1.06 -1.65
C ALA A 110 -4.35 2.05 -2.06
N ASN A 111 -4.05 3.35 -1.96
CA ASN A 111 -5.03 4.43 -2.20
C ASN A 111 -4.90 4.96 -3.62
N GLU A 112 -3.68 5.26 -4.07
CA GLU A 112 -3.43 5.87 -5.37
C GLU A 112 -3.29 4.84 -6.49
N ARG A 113 -3.14 3.56 -6.15
CA ARG A 113 -3.08 2.43 -7.09
C ARG A 113 -1.88 2.50 -8.04
N LEU A 114 -0.76 3.06 -7.57
CA LEU A 114 0.51 2.95 -8.28
C LEU A 114 0.95 1.47 -8.29
N ALA A 115 1.62 1.06 -9.37
CA ALA A 115 2.30 -0.22 -9.40
C ALA A 115 3.51 -0.18 -8.45
N GLU A 116 3.79 -1.30 -7.81
CA GLU A 116 4.83 -1.40 -6.77
C GLU A 116 6.22 -1.07 -7.33
N ALA A 117 6.51 -1.47 -8.57
CA ALA A 117 7.77 -1.15 -9.25
C ALA A 117 7.91 0.35 -9.54
N ASP A 118 6.81 1.03 -9.91
CA ASP A 118 6.82 2.46 -10.19
C ASP A 118 6.99 3.25 -8.89
N ALA A 119 6.23 2.91 -7.84
CA ALA A 119 6.36 3.53 -6.52
C ALA A 119 7.75 3.31 -5.91
N ALA A 120 8.37 2.14 -6.14
CA ALA A 120 9.76 1.88 -5.73
C ALA A 120 10.75 2.77 -6.45
N ALA A 121 10.60 2.95 -7.78
CA ALA A 121 11.48 3.79 -8.58
C ALA A 121 11.37 5.27 -8.18
N ASP A 122 10.15 5.76 -7.98
CA ASP A 122 9.91 7.13 -7.51
C ASP A 122 10.57 7.36 -6.14
N PHE A 123 10.36 6.45 -5.19
CA PHE A 123 11.00 6.55 -3.87
C PHE A 123 12.53 6.48 -3.94
N PHE A 124 13.08 5.56 -4.75
CA PHE A 124 14.51 5.41 -4.92
C PHE A 124 15.18 6.71 -5.38
N ASP A 125 14.55 7.40 -6.34
CA ASP A 125 15.01 8.69 -6.85
C ASP A 125 14.81 9.81 -5.80
N GLU A 126 13.63 9.89 -5.17
CA GLU A 126 13.29 10.91 -4.16
C GLU A 126 14.19 10.84 -2.92
N ALA A 127 14.51 9.62 -2.47
CA ALA A 127 15.37 9.38 -1.33
C ALA A 127 16.87 9.52 -1.65
N GLY A 128 17.23 9.71 -2.93
CA GLY A 128 18.63 9.85 -3.36
C GLY A 128 19.46 8.58 -3.17
N LEU A 129 18.82 7.40 -3.23
CA LEU A 129 19.46 6.12 -2.94
C LEU A 129 20.48 5.69 -4.00
N ALA A 130 20.56 6.38 -5.14
CA ALA A 130 21.55 6.11 -6.19
C ALA A 130 22.96 6.59 -5.84
N GLU A 131 23.12 7.45 -4.83
CA GLU A 131 24.36 8.19 -4.59
C GLU A 131 25.19 7.62 -3.43
N GLY A 132 26.51 7.66 -3.59
CA GLY A 132 27.45 7.39 -2.48
C GLY A 132 27.47 5.95 -1.98
N LEU A 133 26.89 5.00 -2.72
CA LEU A 133 26.93 3.59 -2.39
C LEU A 133 28.35 3.00 -2.58
N GLU A 134 28.70 2.06 -1.71
CA GLU A 134 29.91 1.26 -1.90
C GLU A 134 29.67 0.23 -3.02
N GLN A 135 30.56 0.20 -4.01
CA GLN A 135 30.37 -0.67 -5.17
C GLN A 135 30.78 -2.12 -4.85
N GLY A 136 29.82 -3.02 -4.96
CA GLY A 136 29.99 -4.47 -4.86
C GLY A 136 29.88 -5.16 -6.22
N SER A 137 29.70 -6.49 -6.18
CA SER A 137 29.39 -7.31 -7.34
C SER A 137 28.87 -8.68 -6.91
N GLY A 138 28.17 -9.36 -7.81
CA GLY A 138 27.66 -10.73 -7.61
C GLY A 138 26.14 -10.81 -7.74
N GLU A 139 25.64 -12.04 -7.87
CA GLU A 139 24.22 -12.31 -8.00
C GLU A 139 23.54 -12.29 -6.63
N ILE A 140 22.42 -11.56 -6.51
CA ILE A 140 21.62 -11.48 -5.29
C ILE A 140 20.16 -11.80 -5.60
N THR A 141 19.62 -12.84 -4.98
CA THR A 141 18.19 -13.13 -5.00
C THR A 141 17.50 -12.49 -3.80
N ILE A 142 16.49 -11.67 -4.07
CA ILE A 142 15.70 -10.95 -3.07
C ILE A 142 14.39 -11.69 -2.88
N GLY A 143 14.17 -12.26 -1.70
CA GLY A 143 12.91 -12.93 -1.41
C GLY A 143 11.78 -11.92 -1.20
N SER A 144 10.67 -12.10 -1.92
CA SER A 144 9.42 -11.36 -1.68
C SER A 144 8.28 -12.31 -1.31
N SER A 145 7.34 -11.80 -0.52
CA SER A 145 6.01 -12.39 -0.36
C SER A 145 5.03 -11.80 -1.39
N THR A 146 3.80 -12.31 -1.43
CA THR A 146 2.75 -11.83 -2.35
C THR A 146 1.94 -10.64 -1.81
N PHE A 147 2.40 -9.99 -0.74
CA PHE A 147 1.81 -8.75 -0.25
C PHE A 147 2.38 -7.55 -1.03
N PRO A 148 1.55 -6.60 -1.50
CA PRO A 148 2.00 -5.43 -2.27
C PRO A 148 3.13 -4.67 -1.58
N GLU A 149 3.06 -4.52 -0.26
CA GLU A 149 4.07 -3.83 0.55
C GLU A 149 5.41 -4.58 0.52
N THR A 150 5.39 -5.92 0.52
CA THR A 150 6.63 -6.71 0.41
C THR A 150 7.22 -6.63 -1.00
N VAL A 151 6.38 -6.65 -2.03
CA VAL A 151 6.82 -6.49 -3.42
C VAL A 151 7.44 -5.11 -3.64
N LEU A 152 6.83 -4.06 -3.08
CA LEU A 152 7.36 -2.70 -3.09
C LEU A 152 8.77 -2.65 -2.46
N LEU A 153 8.92 -3.20 -1.24
CA LEU A 153 10.22 -3.27 -0.57
C LEU A 153 11.26 -4.05 -1.40
N ALA A 154 10.87 -5.18 -1.99
CA ALA A 154 11.78 -5.98 -2.81
C ALA A 154 12.28 -5.20 -4.03
N ASN A 155 11.44 -4.40 -4.67
CA ASN A 155 11.84 -3.52 -5.77
C ASN A 155 12.77 -2.39 -5.29
N ILE A 156 12.51 -1.76 -4.14
CA ILE A 156 13.40 -0.73 -3.56
C ILE A 156 14.79 -1.31 -3.29
N TYR A 157 14.86 -2.51 -2.70
CA TYR A 157 16.13 -3.19 -2.47
C TYR A 157 16.82 -3.59 -3.78
N SER A 158 16.07 -4.09 -4.78
CA SER A 158 16.61 -4.44 -6.10
C SER A 158 17.27 -3.24 -6.78
N LEU A 159 16.58 -2.11 -6.86
CA LEU A 159 17.12 -0.88 -7.44
C LEU A 159 18.38 -0.39 -6.71
N THR A 160 18.37 -0.41 -5.38
CA THR A 160 19.52 0.05 -4.57
C THR A 160 20.72 -0.87 -4.76
N LEU A 161 20.51 -2.18 -4.76
CA LEU A 161 21.58 -3.17 -4.93
C LEU A 161 22.12 -3.16 -6.37
N ASP A 162 21.27 -2.98 -7.38
CA ASP A 162 21.69 -2.80 -8.78
C ASP A 162 22.56 -1.53 -8.92
N ALA A 163 22.18 -0.42 -8.27
CA ALA A 163 22.99 0.81 -8.24
C ALA A 163 24.35 0.60 -7.55
N ALA A 164 24.40 -0.23 -6.49
CA ALA A 164 25.65 -0.67 -5.86
C ALA A 164 26.46 -1.67 -6.71
N GLY A 165 25.97 -2.09 -7.89
CA GLY A 165 26.69 -2.94 -8.83
C GLY A 165 26.47 -4.44 -8.64
N PHE A 166 25.47 -4.86 -7.87
CA PHE A 166 25.03 -6.25 -7.81
C PHE A 166 24.11 -6.58 -8.99
N ASP A 167 24.00 -7.86 -9.35
CA ASP A 167 23.02 -8.35 -10.32
C ASP A 167 21.85 -8.94 -9.54
N THR A 168 20.70 -8.24 -9.49
CA THR A 168 19.56 -8.68 -8.66
C THR A 168 18.48 -9.44 -9.40
N SER A 169 17.75 -10.28 -8.66
CA SER A 169 16.50 -10.91 -9.08
C SER A 169 15.52 -11.01 -7.91
N ILE A 170 14.23 -10.79 -8.15
CA ILE A 170 13.14 -10.95 -7.16
C ILE A 170 12.39 -12.25 -7.41
#